data_AF-A0A7X8B6D7-F1
#
_entry.id   AF-A0A7X8B6D7-F1
#
_cell.length_a   1.000
_cell.length_b   1.000
_cell.length_c   1.000
_cell.angle_alpha   90.00
_cell.angle_beta   90.00
_cell.angle_gamma   90.00
#
_symmetry.space_group_name_H-M   'P 1'
#
loop_
_entity.id
_entity.type
_entity.pdbx_description
1 polymer ?
#
loop_
_entity_poly.entity_id
_entity_poly.type
_entity_poly.pdbx_seq_one_letter_code
_entity_poly.pdbx_strand_id
1 'polypeptide(L)'
;MAGRRSNGEKGRRVLRDDAALRRYFADLGDFMPMEGAHTGSAPDLWQTAAYMVKMANLDTLFMRWRSEDRGDKREGPTPWLSEAQIVGLFLVLTLKRRAPLFTEMAELLYYSDPALLATLGIERPQCSRQNMYDRAYNSYRRLTALMNPEPESLYRQMTKEQYAEKVAERDVEDCAKRRRRAVRFTAALLYGCWMLLPREVRKTKQIDVVIDSTRIESPSRPVANASKFASSDPTCSWYTRHGNHDADDPKNRKGTDKKAPESSRAKRMFVREHDVIEWAREFHLLALCVPGLPRIPLAAALDNPGKNIAENTLQVIDALLEAGFKIDHFICDMAYLPNTKMEELALPLRARGISGVFGYPRETTSLGLQATHGGAILVEGTWYCPSMPQNLIDASINYFLKAEGDPDRIDTETYDALLAQRRRYEFKVKQHPDSDGFRRLQCPSVGPYATAKCDYREMVPKNATGRTKIRKLDLIVPKPRVCSQQSVTFTPEVDGKFGQRYPYQSPEWRHYYSLGRQTIESINRSNKRGYYAPLNDPDWRPRRGWLNALIAGLAMIIATNVRKIIAWAWDQMDLANGYQKPRRRKRRRELSAGFTKPIALGPPPLDEAA
;
A
#
# COMPACT_ATOMS: atom_id res chain seq x y z
N MET A 1 -52.48 1.44 27.05
CA MET A 1 -51.24 2.15 27.45
C MET A 1 -50.04 1.43 26.84
N ALA A 2 -49.61 1.87 25.66
CA ALA A 2 -48.39 1.36 25.02
C ALA A 2 -47.27 2.36 25.30
N GLY A 3 -46.23 1.91 26.00
CA GLY A 3 -45.11 2.73 26.44
C GLY A 3 -44.45 3.44 25.26
N ARG A 4 -44.45 4.77 25.30
CA ARG A 4 -43.54 5.62 24.53
C ARG A 4 -42.11 5.16 24.85
N ARG A 5 -41.49 4.43 23.92
CA ARG A 5 -40.02 4.34 23.91
C ARG A 5 -39.51 5.77 23.77
N SER A 6 -38.80 6.23 24.79
CA SER A 6 -37.98 7.43 24.74
C SER A 6 -37.20 7.43 23.43
N ASN A 7 -37.49 8.37 22.53
CA ASN A 7 -36.58 8.71 21.46
C ASN A 7 -35.34 9.28 22.14
N GLY A 8 -34.34 8.43 22.42
CA GLY A 8 -33.01 8.90 22.78
C GLY A 8 -32.57 9.89 21.71
N GLU A 9 -32.11 11.07 22.12
CA GLU A 9 -31.62 12.10 21.22
C GLU A 9 -30.65 11.46 20.23
N LYS A 10 -31.05 11.41 18.94
CA LYS A 10 -30.13 10.99 17.89
C LYS A 10 -29.09 12.08 17.79
N GLY A 11 -27.83 11.75 18.10
CA GLY A 11 -26.72 12.68 18.00
C GLY A 11 -26.70 13.39 16.66
N ARG A 12 -26.43 14.70 16.68
CA ARG A 12 -26.44 15.57 15.49
C ARG A 12 -25.05 15.67 14.91
N ARG A 13 -24.98 15.76 13.59
CA ARG A 13 -23.72 16.04 12.89
C ARG A 13 -23.20 17.42 13.31
N VAL A 14 -21.90 17.55 13.51
CA VAL A 14 -21.30 18.84 13.84
C VAL A 14 -21.37 19.76 12.63
N LEU A 15 -21.56 21.05 12.87
CA LEU A 15 -21.41 22.07 11.83
C LEU A 15 -19.95 22.02 11.33
N ARG A 16 -19.78 21.90 10.01
CA ARG A 16 -18.47 21.79 9.37
C ARG A 16 -17.97 23.17 8.95
N ASP A 17 -17.46 23.92 9.90
CA ASP A 17 -16.84 25.23 9.69
C ASP A 17 -15.44 25.31 10.35
N ASP A 18 -14.66 26.32 9.99
CA ASP A 18 -13.30 26.45 10.49
C ASP A 18 -13.25 26.72 11.99
N ALA A 19 -14.29 27.37 12.56
CA ALA A 19 -14.38 27.67 13.99
C ALA A 19 -14.51 26.41 14.85
N ALA A 20 -15.36 25.47 14.44
CA ALA A 20 -15.53 24.19 15.13
C ALA A 20 -14.26 23.33 15.04
N LEU A 21 -13.60 23.31 13.88
CA LEU A 21 -12.34 22.57 13.72
C LEU A 21 -11.22 23.19 14.56
N ARG A 22 -11.13 24.53 14.58
CA ARG A 22 -10.16 25.26 15.40
C ARG A 22 -10.33 24.97 16.88
N ARG A 23 -11.58 24.98 17.36
CA ARG A 23 -11.89 24.61 18.74
C ARG A 23 -11.46 23.18 19.05
N TYR A 24 -11.78 22.22 18.18
CA TYR A 24 -11.40 20.81 18.38
C TYR A 24 -9.89 20.61 18.55
N PHE A 25 -9.07 21.22 17.69
CA PHE A 25 -7.61 21.10 17.80
C PHE A 25 -7.04 21.92 18.96
N ALA A 26 -7.62 23.10 19.27
CA ALA A 26 -7.22 23.91 20.41
C ALA A 26 -7.49 23.20 21.75
N ASP A 27 -8.63 22.54 21.89
CA ASP A 27 -9.00 21.75 23.08
C ASP A 27 -8.01 20.58 23.31
N LEU A 28 -7.34 20.11 22.26
CA LEU A 28 -6.29 19.07 22.31
C LEU A 28 -4.88 19.64 22.48
N GLY A 29 -4.71 20.98 22.43
CA GLY A 29 -3.41 21.63 22.44
C GLY A 29 -2.56 21.32 21.20
N ASP A 30 -3.19 21.02 20.07
CA ASP A 30 -2.54 20.57 18.83
C ASP A 30 -2.72 21.56 17.67
N PHE A 31 -1.88 21.41 16.64
CA PHE A 31 -1.94 22.23 15.42
C PHE A 31 -3.14 21.85 14.55
N MET A 32 -3.89 22.84 14.08
CA MET A 32 -5.03 22.64 13.18
C MET A 32 -4.57 22.63 11.71
N PRO A 33 -4.67 21.50 10.99
CA PRO A 33 -4.39 21.46 9.56
C PRO A 33 -5.51 22.07 8.72
N MET A 34 -5.14 22.74 7.62
CA MET A 34 -6.08 23.35 6.68
C MET A 34 -5.71 23.11 5.20
N GLU A 35 -6.74 23.06 4.36
CA GLU A 35 -6.66 23.08 2.89
C GLU A 35 -7.61 24.19 2.39
N GLY A 36 -7.26 24.87 1.29
CA GLY A 36 -8.03 26.00 0.77
C GLY A 36 -8.63 25.77 -0.63
N ALA A 37 -9.51 26.68 -1.02
CA ALA A 37 -9.90 26.83 -2.42
C ALA A 37 -8.75 27.39 -3.27
N HIS A 38 -8.93 27.35 -4.59
CA HIS A 38 -7.95 27.85 -5.56
C HIS A 38 -7.62 29.33 -5.38
N THR A 39 -8.61 30.14 -5.02
CA THR A 39 -8.48 31.58 -4.80
C THR A 39 -8.58 31.92 -3.30
N GLY A 40 -7.79 32.89 -2.84
CA GLY A 40 -7.79 33.41 -1.46
C GLY A 40 -6.43 33.43 -0.76
N SER A 41 -6.29 34.31 0.24
CA SER A 41 -5.23 34.30 1.25
C SER A 41 -5.75 33.54 2.47
N ALA A 42 -5.36 32.27 2.59
CA ALA A 42 -5.66 31.46 3.77
C ALA A 42 -4.35 31.26 4.57
N PRO A 43 -4.03 32.12 5.55
CA PRO A 43 -2.80 32.00 6.35
C PRO A 43 -2.64 30.60 6.98
N ASP A 44 -3.73 29.98 7.43
CA ASP A 44 -3.73 28.66 8.06
C ASP A 44 -3.19 27.55 7.13
N LEU A 45 -3.40 27.68 5.82
CA LEU A 45 -2.86 26.75 4.81
C LEU A 45 -1.33 26.85 4.73
N TRP A 46 -0.80 28.07 4.82
CA TRP A 46 0.64 28.32 4.76
C TRP A 46 1.30 27.81 6.02
N GLN A 47 0.66 28.04 7.18
CA GLN A 47 1.06 27.44 8.44
C GLN A 47 1.05 25.91 8.38
N THR A 48 0.08 25.31 7.70
CA THR A 48 0.03 23.84 7.52
C THR A 48 1.24 23.34 6.74
N ALA A 49 1.59 24.00 5.63
CA ALA A 49 2.79 23.65 4.85
C ALA A 49 4.08 23.88 5.65
N ALA A 50 4.21 25.03 6.32
CA ALA A 50 5.36 25.38 7.15
C ALA A 50 5.55 24.39 8.30
N TYR A 51 4.46 24.00 8.97
CA TYR A 51 4.47 23.00 10.02
C TYR A 51 4.98 21.66 9.50
N MET A 52 4.46 21.16 8.37
CA MET A 52 4.91 19.89 7.80
C MET A 52 6.40 19.92 7.45
N VAL A 53 6.89 20.99 6.81
CA VAL A 53 8.33 21.14 6.46
C VAL A 53 9.20 21.17 7.71
N LYS A 54 8.78 21.93 8.74
CA LYS A 54 9.48 22.00 10.02
C LYS A 54 9.55 20.63 10.71
N MET A 55 8.42 19.92 10.78
CA MET A 55 8.35 18.61 11.44
C MET A 55 9.06 17.51 10.66
N ALA A 56 9.18 17.65 9.34
CA ALA A 56 10.00 16.79 8.48
C ALA A 56 11.51 17.05 8.63
N ASN A 57 11.90 18.16 9.26
CA ASN A 57 13.29 18.57 9.48
C ASN A 57 14.15 18.54 8.20
N LEU A 58 13.58 19.00 7.08
CA LEU A 58 14.18 18.90 5.76
C LEU A 58 15.51 19.65 5.64
N ASP A 59 15.63 20.83 6.26
CA ASP A 59 16.86 21.62 6.22
C ASP A 59 18.04 20.83 6.79
N THR A 60 17.84 20.15 7.92
CA THR A 60 18.87 19.29 8.53
C THR A 60 19.27 18.13 7.62
N LEU A 61 18.28 17.47 6.99
CA LEU A 61 18.55 16.38 6.04
C LEU A 61 19.39 16.87 4.85
N PHE A 62 18.99 17.99 4.23
CA PHE A 62 19.69 18.53 3.07
C PHE A 62 21.06 19.11 3.42
N MET A 63 21.22 19.73 4.59
CA MET A 63 22.52 20.17 5.09
C MET A 63 23.47 18.98 5.27
N ARG A 64 23.00 17.91 5.93
CA ARG A 64 23.80 16.70 6.13
C ARG A 64 24.24 16.06 4.81
N TRP A 65 23.33 15.88 3.86
CA TRP A 65 23.68 15.28 2.57
C TRP A 65 24.64 16.14 1.76
N ARG A 66 24.49 17.47 1.82
CA ARG A 66 25.46 18.39 1.21
C ARG A 66 26.83 18.27 1.86
N SER A 67 26.92 18.21 3.18
CA SER A 67 28.23 18.05 3.85
C SER A 67 28.88 16.70 3.49
N GLU A 68 28.08 15.63 3.41
CA GLU A 68 28.56 14.30 3.00
C GLU A 68 29.11 14.32 1.56
N ASP A 69 28.43 14.96 0.61
CA ASP A 69 28.84 14.98 -0.80
C ASP A 69 29.95 16.01 -1.11
N ARG A 70 30.05 17.09 -0.32
CA ARG A 70 30.99 18.19 -0.56
C ARG A 70 32.43 17.84 -0.20
N GLY A 71 32.64 17.02 0.83
CA GLY A 71 33.96 16.83 1.44
C GLY A 71 34.58 18.18 1.84
N ASP A 72 35.84 18.40 1.47
CA ASP A 72 36.64 19.59 1.84
C ASP A 72 36.40 20.84 0.95
N LYS A 73 35.48 20.77 -0.02
CA LYS A 73 35.22 21.90 -0.93
C LYS A 73 34.58 23.07 -0.19
N ARG A 74 34.95 24.30 -0.56
CA ARG A 74 34.38 25.54 -0.02
C ARG A 74 32.87 25.64 -0.31
N GLU A 75 32.15 26.28 0.60
CA GLU A 75 30.72 26.54 0.42
C GLU A 75 30.50 27.54 -0.72
N GLY A 76 29.58 27.22 -1.63
CA GLY A 76 29.13 28.17 -2.64
C GLY A 76 28.24 29.26 -2.04
N PRO A 77 27.86 30.26 -2.83
CA PRO A 77 26.99 31.35 -2.37
C PRO A 77 25.66 30.81 -1.83
N THR A 78 25.20 31.38 -0.71
CA THR A 78 23.90 31.05 -0.14
C THR A 78 22.79 31.47 -1.12
N PRO A 79 21.93 30.53 -1.54
CA PRO A 79 20.84 30.84 -2.44
C PRO A 79 19.74 31.63 -1.72
N TRP A 80 18.98 32.42 -2.47
CA TRP A 80 17.83 33.14 -1.91
C TRP A 80 16.75 32.20 -1.34
N LEU A 81 16.46 31.08 -2.02
CA LEU A 81 15.52 30.06 -1.55
C LEU A 81 16.26 28.80 -1.15
N SER A 82 15.93 28.25 0.02
CA SER A 82 16.37 26.92 0.43
C SER A 82 15.58 25.82 -0.28
N GLU A 83 16.13 24.62 -0.33
CA GLU A 83 15.48 23.42 -0.86
C GLU A 83 14.20 23.09 -0.08
N ALA A 84 14.20 23.28 1.25
CA ALA A 84 13.03 23.08 2.10
C ALA A 84 11.93 24.10 1.79
N GLN A 85 12.29 25.35 1.51
CA GLN A 85 11.34 26.39 1.08
C GLN A 85 10.69 26.06 -0.27
N ILE A 86 11.46 25.51 -1.22
CA ILE A 86 10.91 25.02 -2.50
C ILE A 86 9.86 23.92 -2.26
N VAL A 87 10.15 22.96 -1.39
CA VAL A 87 9.18 21.92 -1.01
C VAL A 87 7.95 22.54 -0.34
N GLY A 88 8.14 23.48 0.59
CA GLY A 88 7.05 24.21 1.25
C GLY A 88 6.14 24.94 0.26
N LEU A 89 6.70 25.60 -0.75
CA LEU A 89 5.95 26.28 -1.80
C LEU A 89 5.14 25.30 -2.66
N PHE A 90 5.70 24.13 -3.01
CA PHE A 90 4.93 23.07 -3.69
C PHE A 90 3.75 22.55 -2.84
N LEU A 91 3.96 22.41 -1.54
CA LEU A 91 2.89 22.05 -0.60
C LEU A 91 1.81 23.14 -0.55
N VAL A 92 2.18 24.42 -0.49
CA VAL A 92 1.21 25.53 -0.54
C VAL A 92 0.40 25.49 -1.84
N LEU A 93 1.04 25.29 -2.99
CA LEU A 93 0.33 25.21 -4.28
C LEU A 93 -0.68 24.06 -4.29
N THR A 94 -0.26 22.85 -3.93
CA THR A 94 -1.15 21.68 -3.94
C THR A 94 -2.27 21.78 -2.91
N LEU A 95 -2.01 22.35 -1.72
CA LEU A 95 -3.04 22.66 -0.72
C LEU A 95 -3.99 23.79 -1.14
N LYS A 96 -3.60 24.63 -2.12
CA LYS A 96 -4.49 25.55 -2.83
C LYS A 96 -5.14 24.92 -4.06
N ARG A 97 -5.00 23.61 -4.31
CA ARG A 97 -5.50 22.98 -5.55
C ARG A 97 -4.97 23.69 -6.81
N ARG A 98 -3.69 24.08 -6.76
CA ARG A 98 -2.90 24.56 -7.89
C ARG A 98 -1.87 23.49 -8.24
N ALA A 99 -1.56 23.37 -9.52
CA ALA A 99 -0.53 22.46 -9.97
C ALA A 99 0.83 22.86 -9.37
N PRO A 100 1.66 21.92 -8.89
CA PRO A 100 2.99 22.19 -8.36
C PRO A 100 3.97 22.52 -9.50
N LEU A 101 3.82 23.69 -10.13
CA LEU A 101 4.63 24.17 -11.25
C LEU A 101 5.51 25.34 -10.83
N PHE A 102 6.67 25.51 -11.47
CA PHE A 102 7.53 26.68 -11.22
C PHE A 102 6.93 28.00 -11.70
N THR A 103 6.10 27.97 -12.75
CA THR A 103 5.34 29.14 -13.21
C THR A 103 4.34 29.59 -12.14
N GLU A 104 3.56 28.64 -11.61
CA GLU A 104 2.63 28.85 -10.50
C GLU A 104 3.36 29.31 -9.23
N MET A 105 4.53 28.73 -8.95
CA MET A 105 5.38 29.11 -7.82
C MET A 105 5.90 30.55 -7.96
N ALA A 106 6.33 30.96 -9.15
CA ALA A 106 6.78 32.33 -9.41
C ALA A 106 5.63 33.33 -9.24
N GLU A 107 4.42 32.99 -9.68
CA GLU A 107 3.23 33.80 -9.40
C GLU A 107 2.92 33.88 -7.90
N LEU A 108 2.98 32.75 -7.20
CA LEU A 108 2.77 32.70 -5.76
C LEU A 108 3.78 33.59 -5.02
N LEU A 109 5.05 33.52 -5.40
CA LEU A 109 6.13 34.34 -4.84
C LEU A 109 5.95 35.83 -5.15
N TYR A 110 5.47 36.17 -6.34
CA TYR A 110 5.33 37.55 -6.78
C TYR A 110 4.09 38.25 -6.19
N TYR A 111 2.95 37.57 -6.13
CA TYR A 111 1.66 38.18 -5.78
C TYR A 111 1.19 37.96 -4.34
N SER A 112 1.78 37.02 -3.58
CA SER A 112 1.32 36.79 -2.19
C SER A 112 1.60 37.99 -1.28
N ASP A 113 0.95 38.06 -0.13
CA ASP A 113 1.36 39.01 0.91
C ASP A 113 2.76 38.62 1.45
N PRO A 114 3.72 39.55 1.62
CA PRO A 114 4.99 39.28 2.30
C PRO A 114 4.84 38.56 3.66
N ALA A 115 3.79 38.86 4.43
CA ALA A 115 3.52 38.18 5.69
C ALA A 115 3.24 36.67 5.50
N LEU A 116 2.62 36.27 4.39
CA LEU A 116 2.44 34.85 4.05
C LEU A 116 3.76 34.19 3.67
N LEU A 117 4.60 34.87 2.89
CA LEU A 117 5.93 34.35 2.54
C LEU A 117 6.83 34.16 3.77
N ALA A 118 6.74 35.08 4.73
CA ALA A 118 7.45 35.00 6.00
C ALA A 118 7.09 33.76 6.82
N THR A 119 5.91 33.15 6.64
CA THR A 119 5.55 31.87 7.29
C THR A 119 6.46 30.71 6.88
N LEU A 120 7.03 30.76 5.67
CA LEU A 120 8.05 29.83 5.19
C LEU A 120 9.48 30.38 5.35
N GLY A 121 9.65 31.51 6.06
CA GLY A 121 10.92 32.20 6.21
C GLY A 121 11.44 32.82 4.91
N ILE A 122 10.54 33.14 3.96
CA ILE A 122 10.91 33.71 2.66
C ILE A 122 10.75 35.23 2.71
N GLU A 123 11.84 35.96 2.51
CA GLU A 123 11.81 37.40 2.26
C GLU A 123 11.71 37.67 0.76
N ARG A 124 10.76 38.50 0.32
CA ARG A 124 10.59 38.79 -1.11
C ARG A 124 11.70 39.74 -1.61
N PRO A 125 12.46 39.35 -2.64
CA PRO A 125 13.43 40.22 -3.28
C PRO A 125 12.72 41.18 -4.23
N GLN A 126 13.30 42.38 -4.38
CA GLN A 126 12.89 43.34 -5.41
C GLN A 126 13.46 42.90 -6.77
N CYS A 127 12.75 41.99 -7.44
CA CYS A 127 13.12 41.53 -8.78
C CYS A 127 11.90 41.16 -9.62
N SER A 128 12.11 41.01 -10.93
CA SER A 128 11.06 40.57 -11.84
C SER A 128 10.53 39.17 -11.48
N ARG A 129 9.30 38.86 -11.92
CA ARG A 129 8.71 37.51 -11.79
C ARG A 129 9.58 36.43 -12.47
N GLN A 130 10.21 36.76 -13.59
CA GLN A 130 11.13 35.85 -14.28
C GLN A 130 12.34 35.52 -13.40
N ASN A 131 12.94 36.53 -12.75
CA ASN A 131 14.05 36.29 -11.82
C ASN A 131 13.62 35.43 -10.62
N MET A 132 12.38 35.57 -10.14
CA MET A 132 11.85 34.68 -9.09
C MET A 132 11.72 33.23 -9.57
N TYR A 133 11.22 33.02 -10.80
CA TYR A 133 11.19 31.71 -11.44
C TYR A 133 12.59 31.10 -11.51
N ASP A 134 13.57 31.83 -12.05
CA ASP A 134 14.92 31.32 -12.26
C ASP A 134 15.60 30.96 -10.93
N ARG A 135 15.43 31.79 -9.88
CA ARG A 135 15.96 31.50 -8.54
C ARG A 135 15.30 30.30 -7.89
N ALA A 136 13.98 30.16 -8.02
CA ALA A 136 13.26 29.00 -7.51
C ALA A 136 13.70 27.72 -8.23
N TYR A 137 13.80 27.79 -9.56
CA TYR A 137 14.22 26.69 -10.41
C TYR A 137 15.67 26.25 -10.12
N ASN A 138 16.61 27.20 -9.98
CA ASN A 138 17.99 26.90 -9.58
C ASN A 138 18.07 26.26 -8.19
N SER A 139 17.15 26.59 -7.29
CA SER A 139 17.09 25.98 -5.96
C SER A 139 16.57 24.55 -5.99
N TYR A 140 15.56 24.28 -6.81
CA TYR A 140 15.15 22.92 -7.11
C TYR A 140 16.28 22.07 -7.72
N ARG A 141 17.11 22.62 -8.62
CA ARG A 141 18.21 21.86 -9.24
C ARG A 141 19.23 21.32 -8.24
N ARG A 142 19.35 21.94 -7.06
CA ARG A 142 20.19 21.42 -5.98
C ARG A 142 19.64 20.13 -5.38
N LEU A 143 18.32 19.95 -5.33
CA LEU A 143 17.70 18.66 -4.96
C LEU A 143 18.09 17.55 -5.95
N THR A 144 18.24 17.88 -7.24
CA THR A 144 18.73 16.93 -8.26
C THR A 144 20.10 16.40 -7.90
N ALA A 145 21.00 17.27 -7.47
CA ALA A 145 22.34 16.89 -7.04
C ALA A 145 22.37 16.08 -5.73
N LEU A 146 21.29 16.03 -4.94
CA LEU A 146 21.27 15.30 -3.67
C LEU A 146 20.61 13.93 -3.75
N MET A 147 19.54 13.79 -4.54
CA MET A 147 18.64 12.63 -4.44
C MET A 147 18.12 12.08 -5.77
N ASN A 148 18.49 12.63 -6.94
CA ASN A 148 18.01 12.11 -8.22
C ASN A 148 18.87 10.91 -8.71
N PRO A 149 18.38 9.66 -8.66
CA PRO A 149 19.16 8.49 -9.05
C PRO A 149 19.35 8.36 -10.58
N GLU A 150 18.72 9.23 -11.37
CA GLU A 150 18.72 9.17 -12.84
C GLU A 150 19.23 10.53 -13.41
N PRO A 151 20.56 10.72 -13.50
CA PRO A 151 21.16 12.04 -13.72
C PRO A 151 21.15 12.52 -15.18
N GLU A 152 20.62 11.74 -16.12
CA GLU A 152 20.70 12.05 -17.54
C GLU A 152 19.99 13.35 -17.91
N SER A 153 20.53 14.03 -18.92
CA SER A 153 19.91 15.24 -19.44
C SER A 153 18.59 14.91 -20.14
N LEU A 154 17.54 15.63 -19.75
CA LEU A 154 16.21 15.57 -20.37
C LEU A 154 15.98 16.69 -21.40
N TYR A 155 17.03 17.48 -21.69
CA TYR A 155 16.95 18.66 -22.57
C TYR A 155 17.24 18.35 -24.03
N ARG A 156 17.89 17.21 -24.31
CA ARG A 156 18.18 16.74 -25.66
C ARG A 156 17.61 15.34 -25.82
N GLN A 157 16.89 15.11 -26.92
CA GLN A 157 16.46 13.76 -27.26
C GLN A 157 17.68 12.91 -27.64
N MET A 158 17.85 11.78 -26.98
CA MET A 158 18.95 10.84 -27.20
C MET A 158 18.52 9.73 -28.14
N THR A 159 19.47 9.14 -28.88
CA THR A 159 19.23 7.83 -29.50
C THR A 159 19.15 6.74 -28.42
N LYS A 160 18.57 5.59 -28.74
CA LYS A 160 18.50 4.46 -27.80
C LYS A 160 19.90 3.98 -27.41
N GLU A 161 20.85 4.00 -28.34
CA GLU A 161 22.25 3.65 -28.11
C GLU A 161 22.91 4.64 -27.14
N GLN A 162 22.77 5.95 -27.40
CA GLN A 162 23.30 7.00 -26.51
C GLN A 162 22.72 6.90 -25.10
N TYR A 163 21.42 6.60 -24.98
CA TYR A 163 20.81 6.41 -23.67
C TYR A 163 21.36 5.15 -22.97
N ALA A 164 21.52 4.04 -23.69
CA ALA A 164 22.10 2.82 -23.12
C ALA A 164 23.55 3.04 -22.65
N GLU A 165 24.36 3.77 -23.40
CA GLU A 165 25.72 4.19 -23.00
C GLU A 165 25.68 4.99 -21.69
N LYS A 166 24.79 5.99 -21.59
CA LYS A 166 24.64 6.79 -20.37
C LYS A 166 24.19 5.96 -19.16
N VAL A 167 23.30 5.00 -19.37
CA VAL A 167 22.88 4.07 -18.30
C VAL A 167 24.03 3.18 -17.86
N ALA A 168 24.86 2.70 -18.79
CA ALA A 168 26.03 1.88 -18.48
C ALA A 168 27.15 2.67 -17.76
N GLU A 169 27.25 3.97 -18.01
CA GLU A 169 28.18 4.89 -17.32
C GLU A 169 27.76 5.24 -15.89
N ARG A 170 26.56 4.84 -15.44
CA ARG A 170 26.06 5.19 -14.10
C ARG A 170 26.91 4.56 -13.00
N ASP A 171 27.25 5.38 -12.02
CA ASP A 171 27.73 4.89 -10.73
C ASP A 171 26.56 4.24 -9.97
N VAL A 172 26.58 2.92 -9.89
CA VAL A 172 25.54 2.10 -9.25
C VAL A 172 25.41 2.43 -7.76
N GLU A 173 26.52 2.71 -7.07
CA GLU A 173 26.50 3.04 -5.64
C GLU A 173 25.93 4.43 -5.40
N ASP A 174 26.29 5.42 -6.23
CA ASP A 174 25.73 6.76 -6.16
C ASP A 174 24.23 6.77 -6.48
N CYS A 175 23.80 6.03 -7.51
CA CYS A 175 22.38 5.83 -7.82
C CYS A 175 21.62 5.21 -6.64
N ALA A 176 22.16 4.16 -6.01
CA ALA A 176 21.55 3.52 -4.85
C ALA A 176 21.51 4.46 -3.63
N LYS A 177 22.58 5.23 -3.38
CA LYS A 177 22.64 6.26 -2.33
C LYS A 177 21.54 7.31 -2.53
N ARG A 178 21.37 7.81 -3.75
CA ARG A 178 20.34 8.81 -4.09
C ARG A 178 18.92 8.26 -3.94
N ARG A 179 18.68 7.01 -4.34
CA ARG A 179 17.39 6.33 -4.12
C ARG A 179 17.06 6.24 -2.62
N ARG A 180 18.01 5.81 -1.78
CA ARG A 180 17.85 5.78 -0.31
C ARG A 180 17.56 7.17 0.27
N ARG A 181 18.28 8.21 -0.19
CA ARG A 181 18.02 9.60 0.23
C ARG A 181 16.61 10.06 -0.16
N ALA A 182 16.15 9.71 -1.36
CA ALA A 182 14.82 10.07 -1.80
C ALA A 182 13.71 9.37 -1.00
N VAL A 183 13.88 8.09 -0.63
CA VAL A 183 12.94 7.39 0.27
C VAL A 183 12.96 8.01 1.67
N ARG A 184 14.13 8.39 2.19
CA ARG A 184 14.23 9.14 3.45
C ARG A 184 13.54 10.50 3.37
N PHE A 185 13.68 11.21 2.25
CA PHE A 185 12.98 12.48 1.99
C PHE A 185 11.46 12.30 1.97
N THR A 186 10.93 11.30 1.27
CA THR A 186 9.48 11.05 1.21
C THR A 186 8.93 10.65 2.57
N ALA A 187 9.62 9.76 3.30
CA ALA A 187 9.23 9.34 4.64
C ALA A 187 9.26 10.50 5.64
N ALA A 188 10.29 11.34 5.60
CA ALA A 188 10.38 12.53 6.46
C ALA A 188 9.21 13.50 6.19
N LEU A 189 8.86 13.74 4.93
CA LEU A 189 7.79 14.65 4.59
C LEU A 189 6.39 14.09 4.95
N LEU A 190 6.17 12.79 4.72
CA LEU A 190 4.95 12.11 5.16
C LEU A 190 4.86 11.99 6.69
N TYR A 191 5.99 11.91 7.39
CA TYR A 191 6.04 12.06 8.84
C TYR A 191 5.60 13.47 9.27
N GLY A 192 5.97 14.50 8.51
CA GLY A 192 5.40 15.85 8.67
C GLY A 192 3.86 15.85 8.64
N CYS A 193 3.23 15.06 7.77
CA CYS A 193 1.77 14.87 7.77
C CYS A 193 1.27 14.12 9.00
N TRP A 194 1.98 13.07 9.44
CA TRP A 194 1.65 12.35 10.68
C TRP A 194 1.62 13.29 11.87
N MET A 195 2.50 14.29 11.91
CA MET A 195 2.54 15.29 12.97
C MET A 195 1.34 16.24 13.00
N LEU A 196 0.51 16.28 11.95
CA LEU A 196 -0.77 17.02 11.95
C LEU A 196 -1.88 16.30 12.74
N LEU A 197 -1.68 15.03 13.09
CA LEU A 197 -2.63 14.31 13.94
C LEU A 197 -2.50 14.78 15.39
N PRO A 198 -3.59 14.74 16.17
CA PRO A 198 -3.52 15.04 17.59
C PRO A 198 -2.49 14.19 18.33
N ARG A 199 -1.86 14.74 19.36
CA ARG A 199 -0.80 14.09 20.14
C ARG A 199 -1.22 12.72 20.68
N GLU A 200 -2.45 12.60 21.15
CA GLU A 200 -2.99 11.34 21.67
C GLU A 200 -3.02 10.24 20.62
N VAL A 201 -3.29 10.58 19.36
CA VAL A 201 -3.20 9.62 18.25
C VAL A 201 -1.74 9.28 17.96
N ARG A 202 -0.85 10.28 17.97
CA ARG A 202 0.58 10.11 17.65
C ARG A 202 1.36 9.26 18.66
N LYS A 203 0.85 9.09 19.89
CA LYS A 203 1.39 8.16 20.89
C LYS A 203 1.26 6.70 20.45
N THR A 204 0.32 6.38 19.58
CA THR A 204 0.19 5.05 18.98
C THR A 204 1.36 4.82 18.02
N LYS A 205 2.37 4.10 18.50
CA LYS A 205 3.55 3.72 17.71
C LYS A 205 3.47 2.30 17.16
N GLN A 206 2.61 1.44 17.71
CA GLN A 206 2.28 0.16 17.11
C GLN A 206 1.21 0.36 16.03
N ILE A 207 1.55 0.05 14.78
CA ILE A 207 0.70 0.27 13.61
C ILE A 207 0.60 -0.99 12.75
N ASP A 208 -0.50 -1.06 12.00
CA ASP A 208 -0.64 -1.98 10.88
C ASP A 208 -0.51 -1.19 9.58
N VAL A 209 0.10 -1.80 8.57
CA VAL A 209 0.35 -1.15 7.29
C VAL A 209 -0.10 -2.00 6.12
N VAL A 210 -0.48 -1.34 5.04
CA VAL A 210 -0.74 -1.95 3.74
C VAL A 210 0.13 -1.29 2.69
N ILE A 211 0.66 -2.06 1.75
CA ILE A 211 1.37 -1.53 0.58
C ILE A 211 0.63 -1.84 -0.71
N ASP A 212 0.64 -0.87 -1.62
CA ASP A 212 0.25 -1.03 -3.01
C ASP A 212 1.00 -0.01 -3.86
N SER A 213 1.19 -0.31 -5.15
CA SER A 213 1.76 0.66 -6.08
C SER A 213 0.66 1.44 -6.82
N THR A 214 0.96 2.69 -7.16
CA THR A 214 0.03 3.54 -7.90
C THR A 214 0.72 4.18 -9.09
N ARG A 215 0.23 3.87 -10.29
CA ARG A 215 0.74 4.41 -11.55
C ARG A 215 0.65 5.93 -11.59
N ILE A 216 1.72 6.55 -12.08
CA ILE A 216 1.78 7.95 -12.49
C ILE A 216 2.24 8.01 -13.97
N GLU A 217 1.38 8.51 -14.84
CA GLU A 217 1.67 8.57 -16.28
C GLU A 217 2.71 9.63 -16.61
N SER A 218 3.71 9.30 -17.42
CA SER A 218 4.72 10.27 -17.83
C SER A 218 4.07 11.38 -18.68
N PRO A 219 4.47 12.65 -18.51
CA PRO A 219 4.06 13.70 -19.45
C PRO A 219 4.70 13.53 -20.84
N SER A 220 5.66 12.60 -21.00
CA SER A 220 6.22 12.24 -22.31
C SER A 220 5.53 11.05 -22.92
N ARG A 221 5.46 11.03 -24.25
CA ARG A 221 5.00 9.87 -24.99
C ARG A 221 6.10 8.79 -25.08
N PRO A 222 5.71 7.51 -25.12
CA PRO A 222 6.62 6.46 -25.52
C PRO A 222 6.96 6.61 -27.01
N VAL A 223 8.06 5.99 -27.41
CA VAL A 223 8.51 5.91 -28.81
C VAL A 223 8.31 4.50 -29.33
N ALA A 224 8.08 4.36 -30.64
CA ALA A 224 7.96 3.04 -31.26
C ALA A 224 9.23 2.20 -31.06
N ASN A 225 9.08 0.88 -31.00
CA ASN A 225 10.23 -0.03 -30.90
C ASN A 225 11.21 0.15 -32.08
N ALA A 226 10.72 0.44 -33.28
CA ALA A 226 11.54 0.72 -34.46
C ALA A 226 12.19 2.13 -34.47
N SER A 227 11.82 3.02 -33.56
CA SER A 227 12.42 4.36 -33.46
C SER A 227 13.90 4.26 -33.09
N LYS A 228 14.76 5.02 -33.79
CA LYS A 228 16.17 5.22 -33.38
C LYS A 228 16.28 6.04 -32.09
N PHE A 229 15.32 6.95 -31.86
CA PHE A 229 15.31 7.83 -30.70
C PHE A 229 14.61 7.19 -29.51
N ALA A 230 15.12 7.48 -28.31
CA ALA A 230 14.44 7.21 -27.05
C ALA A 230 13.32 8.23 -26.78
N SER A 231 12.46 7.94 -25.81
CA SER A 231 11.49 8.91 -25.30
C SER A 231 12.20 10.14 -24.73
N SER A 232 11.54 11.28 -24.70
CA SER A 232 12.06 12.47 -24.01
C SER A 232 12.08 12.35 -22.48
N ASP A 233 11.43 11.31 -21.94
CA ASP A 233 11.60 10.84 -20.57
C ASP A 233 12.01 9.36 -20.65
N PRO A 234 13.26 9.07 -21.04
CA PRO A 234 13.71 7.73 -21.44
C PRO A 234 13.81 6.76 -20.26
N THR A 235 13.71 7.29 -19.05
CA THR A 235 13.85 6.59 -17.78
C THR A 235 12.55 5.99 -17.22
N CYS A 236 11.39 6.38 -17.76
CA CYS A 236 10.14 5.68 -17.48
C CYS A 236 10.14 4.29 -18.13
N SER A 237 9.11 3.49 -17.87
CA SER A 237 8.93 2.16 -18.45
C SER A 237 7.47 1.89 -18.79
N TRP A 238 7.22 0.81 -19.51
CA TRP A 238 5.87 0.38 -19.83
C TRP A 238 5.18 -0.20 -18.59
N TYR A 239 3.99 0.32 -18.29
CA TYR A 239 3.07 -0.15 -17.26
C TYR A 239 1.96 -1.00 -17.87
N THR A 240 1.59 -2.09 -17.19
CA THR A 240 0.32 -2.81 -17.40
C THR A 240 -0.49 -2.89 -16.12
N ARG A 241 -1.81 -2.90 -16.23
CA ARG A 241 -2.72 -2.90 -15.08
C ARG A 241 -2.82 -4.24 -14.35
N HIS A 242 -2.58 -5.35 -15.03
CA HIS A 242 -2.90 -6.67 -14.50
C HIS A 242 -1.65 -7.49 -14.23
N GLY A 243 -1.59 -8.11 -13.06
CA GLY A 243 -0.49 -9.00 -12.68
C GLY A 243 0.78 -8.21 -12.38
N ASN A 244 1.92 -8.64 -12.93
CA ASN A 244 3.16 -7.89 -12.81
C ASN A 244 3.08 -6.65 -13.70
N HIS A 245 3.23 -5.46 -13.12
CA HIS A 245 3.09 -4.18 -13.81
C HIS A 245 4.23 -3.86 -14.78
N ASP A 246 5.33 -4.62 -14.75
CA ASP A 246 6.48 -4.48 -15.65
C ASP A 246 6.14 -4.94 -17.07
N ALA A 247 5.57 -4.06 -17.88
CA ALA A 247 5.25 -4.34 -19.27
C ALA A 247 6.43 -4.13 -20.23
N ASP A 248 7.63 -3.84 -19.72
CA ASP A 248 8.84 -3.96 -20.54
C ASP A 248 9.12 -5.44 -20.84
N ASP A 249 8.85 -6.34 -19.87
CA ASP A 249 8.86 -7.80 -20.11
C ASP A 249 7.62 -8.21 -20.93
N PRO A 250 7.79 -8.73 -22.16
CA PRO A 250 6.67 -9.17 -22.99
C PRO A 250 5.77 -10.21 -22.33
N LYS A 251 6.28 -11.03 -21.40
CA LYS A 251 5.49 -12.05 -20.68
C LYS A 251 4.41 -11.45 -19.79
N ASN A 252 4.61 -10.20 -19.35
CA ASN A 252 3.69 -9.48 -18.48
C ASN A 252 2.66 -8.67 -19.28
N ARG A 253 2.83 -8.52 -20.59
CA ARG A 253 1.83 -7.94 -21.50
C ARG A 253 0.65 -8.89 -21.71
N LYS A 254 -0.03 -9.27 -20.62
CA LYS A 254 -1.20 -10.13 -20.67
C LYS A 254 -2.41 -9.29 -21.04
N GLY A 255 -2.62 -9.16 -22.34
CA GLY A 255 -3.73 -8.47 -22.99
C GLY A 255 -3.87 -8.74 -24.49
N THR A 256 -2.86 -9.32 -25.14
CA THR A 256 -2.89 -9.53 -26.60
C THR A 256 -3.35 -10.92 -27.06
N ASP A 257 -3.23 -11.97 -26.23
CA ASP A 257 -3.24 -13.37 -26.76
C ASP A 257 -4.29 -14.32 -26.19
N LYS A 258 -5.40 -13.83 -25.63
CA LYS A 258 -6.62 -14.65 -25.54
C LYS A 258 -7.66 -14.11 -26.51
N LYS A 259 -7.64 -14.60 -27.75
CA LYS A 259 -8.79 -14.48 -28.66
C LYS A 259 -10.00 -15.10 -27.97
N ALA A 260 -10.81 -14.30 -27.29
CA ALA A 260 -12.15 -14.71 -26.90
C ALA A 260 -12.91 -15.10 -28.20
N PRO A 261 -13.72 -16.18 -28.18
CA PRO A 261 -14.49 -16.61 -29.33
C PRO A 261 -15.26 -15.45 -29.96
N GLU A 262 -15.30 -15.43 -31.29
CA GLU A 262 -15.90 -14.36 -32.10
C GLU A 262 -17.40 -14.15 -31.81
N SER A 263 -18.05 -15.17 -31.25
CA SER A 263 -19.44 -15.17 -30.79
C SER A 263 -19.69 -14.49 -29.44
N SER A 264 -18.66 -14.03 -28.72
CA SER A 264 -18.86 -13.44 -27.39
C SER A 264 -19.49 -12.04 -27.46
N ARG A 265 -20.78 -11.95 -27.05
CA ARG A 265 -21.54 -10.70 -26.85
C ARG A 265 -20.81 -9.65 -26.01
N ALA A 266 -19.83 -10.06 -25.20
CA ALA A 266 -18.99 -9.18 -24.38
C ALA A 266 -18.16 -8.19 -25.21
N LYS A 267 -17.76 -8.52 -26.45
CA LYS A 267 -16.95 -7.64 -27.31
C LYS A 267 -17.73 -6.45 -27.88
N ARG A 268 -19.06 -6.57 -28.05
CA ARG A 268 -19.89 -5.56 -28.75
C ARG A 268 -20.57 -4.55 -27.81
N MET A 269 -20.68 -4.81 -26.51
CA MET A 269 -21.30 -3.89 -25.54
C MET A 269 -20.35 -3.31 -24.49
N PHE A 270 -19.19 -3.93 -24.29
CA PHE A 270 -18.19 -3.48 -23.33
C PHE A 270 -16.81 -3.59 -23.96
N VAL A 271 -16.37 -2.52 -24.64
CA VAL A 271 -14.93 -2.30 -24.82
C VAL A 271 -14.39 -2.14 -23.41
N ARG A 272 -13.90 -3.23 -22.83
CA ARG A 272 -13.24 -3.21 -21.53
C ARG A 272 -12.03 -2.27 -21.69
N GLU A 273 -11.94 -1.21 -20.88
CA GLU A 273 -10.73 -0.34 -20.72
C GLU A 273 -9.50 -1.11 -20.21
N HIS A 274 -9.46 -2.43 -20.40
CA HIS A 274 -8.46 -3.34 -19.91
C HIS A 274 -7.54 -3.67 -21.09
N ASP A 275 -6.24 -3.41 -20.93
CA ASP A 275 -5.11 -3.65 -21.85
C ASP A 275 -4.43 -2.39 -22.41
N VAL A 276 -4.64 -1.22 -21.81
CA VAL A 276 -3.81 -0.03 -22.11
C VAL A 276 -2.45 -0.22 -21.44
N ILE A 277 -1.40 -0.29 -22.26
CA ILE A 277 0.00 -0.21 -21.81
C ILE A 277 0.41 1.26 -21.88
N GLU A 278 0.96 1.80 -20.80
CA GLU A 278 1.28 3.23 -20.69
C GLU A 278 2.72 3.49 -20.30
N TRP A 279 3.26 4.62 -20.75
CA TRP A 279 4.59 5.07 -20.37
C TRP A 279 4.52 5.76 -19.01
N ALA A 280 5.09 5.15 -17.97
CA ALA A 280 4.77 5.53 -16.61
C ALA A 280 5.89 5.24 -15.59
N ARG A 281 5.63 5.72 -14.38
CA ARG A 281 6.31 5.34 -13.13
C ARG A 281 5.26 4.87 -12.11
N GLU A 282 5.71 4.35 -10.98
CA GLU A 282 4.85 3.94 -9.88
C GLU A 282 5.34 4.46 -8.54
N PHE A 283 4.40 4.96 -7.73
CA PHE A 283 4.63 5.16 -6.31
C PHE A 283 4.22 3.91 -5.54
N HIS A 284 5.17 3.27 -4.86
CA HIS A 284 4.89 2.30 -3.81
C HIS A 284 4.47 3.06 -2.55
N LEU A 285 3.22 2.93 -2.13
CA LEU A 285 2.65 3.65 -1.00
C LEU A 285 2.45 2.71 0.19
N LEU A 286 3.21 2.91 1.26
CA LEU A 286 3.00 2.22 2.53
C LEU A 286 2.06 3.05 3.39
N ALA A 287 0.84 2.54 3.61
CA ALA A 287 -0.26 3.27 4.22
C ALA A 287 -0.72 2.67 5.55
N LEU A 288 -1.18 3.56 6.44
CA LEU A 288 -1.71 3.21 7.75
C LEU A 288 -3.04 2.47 7.64
N CYS A 289 -3.13 1.32 8.32
CA CYS A 289 -4.27 0.41 8.35
C CYS A 289 -4.83 0.17 9.75
N VAL A 290 -4.81 1.17 10.63
CA VAL A 290 -5.32 1.04 11.99
C VAL A 290 -6.80 1.46 12.05
N PRO A 291 -7.71 0.62 12.58
CA PRO A 291 -9.11 0.99 12.76
C PRO A 291 -9.26 2.27 13.59
N GLY A 292 -10.12 3.18 13.14
CA GLY A 292 -10.37 4.45 13.82
C GLY A 292 -9.37 5.56 13.51
N LEU A 293 -8.25 5.27 12.82
CA LEU A 293 -7.28 6.27 12.37
C LEU A 293 -7.50 6.64 10.88
N PRO A 294 -6.99 7.80 10.40
CA PRO A 294 -7.11 8.16 9.00
C PRO A 294 -6.27 7.26 8.11
N ARG A 295 -6.83 6.92 6.95
CA ARG A 295 -6.19 6.07 5.93
C ARG A 295 -5.22 6.87 5.08
N ILE A 296 -3.98 7.05 5.55
CA ILE A 296 -2.97 7.89 4.88
C ILE A 296 -1.67 7.09 4.62
N PRO A 297 -1.01 7.30 3.47
CA PRO A 297 0.39 6.94 3.29
C PRO A 297 1.30 7.56 4.35
N LEU A 298 2.22 6.76 4.89
CA LEU A 298 3.25 7.18 5.86
C LEU A 298 4.66 7.15 5.26
N ALA A 299 4.88 6.36 4.22
CA ALA A 299 6.12 6.35 3.46
C ALA A 299 5.83 6.03 1.98
N ALA A 300 6.71 6.47 1.08
CA ALA A 300 6.54 6.26 -0.35
C ALA A 300 7.89 6.08 -1.08
N ALA A 301 7.94 5.21 -2.08
CA ALA A 301 9.09 5.09 -2.99
C ALA A 301 8.60 5.24 -4.44
N LEU A 302 9.38 5.95 -5.26
CA LEU A 302 9.10 6.08 -6.69
C LEU A 302 10.04 5.19 -7.48
N ASP A 303 9.49 4.37 -8.36
CA ASP A 303 10.30 3.54 -9.26
C ASP A 303 9.53 3.26 -10.56
N ASN A 304 10.12 2.42 -11.40
CA ASN A 304 9.52 1.91 -12.61
C ASN A 304 8.52 0.77 -12.32
N PRO A 305 7.39 0.72 -13.05
CA PRO A 305 6.38 -0.34 -12.95
C PRO A 305 6.94 -1.75 -12.77
N GLY A 306 6.53 -2.42 -11.69
CA GLY A 306 6.90 -3.81 -11.40
C GLY A 306 8.39 -4.06 -11.11
N LYS A 307 9.24 -3.03 -11.04
CA LYS A 307 10.67 -3.16 -10.72
C LYS A 307 10.92 -2.98 -9.23
N ASN A 308 11.95 -3.67 -8.71
CA ASN A 308 12.48 -3.54 -7.34
C ASN A 308 11.41 -3.58 -6.23
N ILE A 309 10.32 -4.35 -6.43
CA ILE A 309 9.16 -4.39 -5.52
C ILE A 309 9.59 -4.64 -4.06
N ALA A 310 10.42 -5.66 -3.85
CA ALA A 310 10.92 -6.03 -2.52
C ALA A 310 11.83 -4.94 -1.91
N GLU A 311 12.80 -4.43 -2.68
CA GLU A 311 13.73 -3.40 -2.23
C GLU A 311 12.99 -2.11 -1.83
N ASN A 312 12.08 -1.63 -2.70
CA ASN A 312 11.28 -0.44 -2.45
C ASN A 312 10.40 -0.61 -1.20
N THR A 313 9.84 -1.80 -0.99
CA THR A 313 9.05 -2.14 0.20
C THR A 313 9.88 -2.09 1.47
N LEU A 314 11.07 -2.70 1.47
CA LEU A 314 11.93 -2.71 2.65
C LEU A 314 12.45 -1.32 2.99
N GLN A 315 12.81 -0.50 2.00
CA GLN A 315 13.26 0.87 2.26
C GLN A 315 12.18 1.72 2.94
N VAL A 316 10.91 1.62 2.51
CA VAL A 316 9.82 2.38 3.15
C VAL A 316 9.46 1.84 4.54
N ILE A 317 9.62 0.53 4.78
CA ILE A 317 9.46 -0.08 6.10
C ILE A 317 10.56 0.39 7.05
N ASP A 318 11.81 0.32 6.61
CA ASP A 318 12.97 0.72 7.40
C ASP A 318 12.88 2.19 7.79
N ALA A 319 12.43 3.06 6.88
CA ALA A 319 12.21 4.47 7.19
C ALA A 319 11.17 4.70 8.31
N LEU A 320 10.11 3.86 8.39
CA LEU A 320 9.14 3.94 9.49
C LEU A 320 9.71 3.38 10.80
N LEU A 321 10.48 2.29 10.74
CA LEU A 321 11.14 1.73 11.93
C LEU A 321 12.17 2.72 12.50
N GLU A 322 12.97 3.36 11.64
CA GLU A 322 13.90 4.45 12.00
C GLU A 322 13.17 5.63 12.67
N ALA A 323 11.93 5.92 12.27
CA ALA A 323 11.07 6.95 12.88
C ALA A 323 10.38 6.50 14.19
N GLY A 324 10.71 5.30 14.69
CA GLY A 324 10.23 4.76 15.97
C GLY A 324 8.83 4.13 15.91
N PHE A 325 8.33 3.80 14.72
CA PHE A 325 7.12 2.97 14.61
C PHE A 325 7.45 1.50 14.83
N LYS A 326 6.48 0.75 15.36
CA LYS A 326 6.49 -0.72 15.43
C LYS A 326 5.40 -1.23 14.51
N ILE A 327 5.77 -2.01 13.51
CA ILE A 327 4.81 -2.58 12.56
C ILE A 327 4.45 -3.99 13.02
N ASP A 328 3.16 -4.28 13.21
CA ASP A 328 2.69 -5.62 13.56
C ASP A 328 2.29 -6.39 12.30
N HIS A 329 1.29 -5.89 11.56
CA HIS A 329 0.84 -6.49 10.31
C HIS A 329 1.32 -5.72 9.08
N PHE A 330 1.86 -6.46 8.12
CA PHE A 330 2.13 -6.00 6.77
C PHE A 330 1.16 -6.68 5.80
N ILE A 331 0.28 -5.88 5.19
CA ILE A 331 -0.74 -6.33 4.27
C ILE A 331 -0.34 -5.97 2.84
N CYS A 332 -0.46 -6.89 1.91
CA CYS A 332 -0.12 -6.63 0.51
C CYS A 332 -0.94 -7.51 -0.43
N ASP A 333 -0.91 -7.18 -1.71
CA ASP A 333 -1.39 -8.09 -2.74
C ASP A 333 -0.33 -9.12 -3.13
N MET A 334 -0.68 -9.93 -4.12
CA MET A 334 0.13 -11.06 -4.57
C MET A 334 1.37 -10.65 -5.35
N ALA A 335 1.47 -9.42 -5.88
CA ALA A 335 2.68 -8.96 -6.56
C ALA A 335 3.87 -8.87 -5.59
N TYR A 336 3.59 -8.58 -4.31
CA TYR A 336 4.57 -8.54 -3.23
C TYR A 336 4.77 -9.94 -2.62
N LEU A 337 3.76 -10.48 -1.93
CA LEU A 337 3.84 -11.80 -1.30
C LEU A 337 2.69 -12.67 -1.80
N PRO A 338 2.94 -13.93 -2.23
CA PRO A 338 4.21 -14.66 -2.15
C PRO A 338 5.08 -14.58 -3.42
N ASN A 339 4.83 -13.65 -4.36
CA ASN A 339 5.49 -13.72 -5.68
C ASN A 339 6.94 -13.21 -5.71
N THR A 340 7.38 -12.43 -4.71
CA THR A 340 8.80 -12.12 -4.52
C THR A 340 9.56 -13.32 -3.96
N LYS A 341 10.90 -13.36 -4.14
CA LYS A 341 11.72 -14.40 -3.50
C LYS A 341 11.67 -14.22 -1.98
N MET A 342 11.75 -15.33 -1.25
CA MET A 342 11.61 -15.27 0.21
C MET A 342 12.75 -14.49 0.87
N GLU A 343 13.96 -14.57 0.31
CA GLU A 343 15.17 -13.86 0.75
C GLU A 343 15.07 -12.36 0.51
N GLU A 344 14.29 -11.95 -0.50
CA GLU A 344 14.16 -10.55 -0.89
C GLU A 344 13.12 -9.80 -0.03
N LEU A 345 12.07 -10.48 0.45
CA LEU A 345 10.98 -9.81 1.20
C LEU A 345 10.48 -10.56 2.43
N ALA A 346 10.03 -11.81 2.30
CA ALA A 346 9.37 -12.53 3.39
C ALA A 346 10.28 -12.72 4.63
N LEU A 347 11.53 -13.14 4.43
CA LEU A 347 12.52 -13.30 5.49
C LEU A 347 12.93 -11.96 6.11
N PRO A 348 13.29 -10.92 5.33
CA PRO A 348 13.55 -9.59 5.86
C PRO A 348 12.41 -9.00 6.71
N LEU A 349 11.15 -9.21 6.32
CA LEU A 349 9.98 -8.79 7.12
C LEU A 349 9.92 -9.54 8.46
N ARG A 350 10.08 -10.86 8.43
CA ARG A 350 10.08 -11.69 9.65
C ARG A 350 11.23 -11.33 10.59
N ALA A 351 12.41 -11.04 10.07
CA ALA A 351 13.57 -10.57 10.85
C ALA A 351 13.30 -9.24 11.57
N ARG A 352 12.38 -8.42 11.06
CA ARG A 352 11.91 -7.17 11.70
C ARG A 352 10.75 -7.39 12.68
N GLY A 353 10.34 -8.65 12.91
CA GLY A 353 9.17 -8.99 13.72
C GLY A 353 7.83 -8.68 13.05
N ILE A 354 7.82 -8.42 11.74
CA ILE A 354 6.63 -8.02 10.99
C ILE A 354 5.93 -9.24 10.43
N SER A 355 4.63 -9.36 10.67
CA SER A 355 3.83 -10.50 10.24
C SER A 355 3.04 -10.19 8.96
N GLY A 356 3.20 -11.02 7.92
CA GLY A 356 2.50 -10.85 6.65
C GLY A 356 1.02 -11.28 6.70
N VAL A 357 0.17 -10.57 5.93
CA VAL A 357 -1.22 -10.94 5.60
C VAL A 357 -1.50 -10.63 4.12
N PHE A 358 -1.59 -11.66 3.30
CA PHE A 358 -1.68 -11.57 1.84
C PHE A 358 -2.50 -12.73 1.23
N GLY A 359 -2.82 -12.63 -0.05
CA GLY A 359 -3.53 -13.68 -0.80
C GLY A 359 -2.56 -14.69 -1.44
N TYR A 360 -3.08 -15.83 -1.88
CA TYR A 360 -2.33 -16.78 -2.70
C TYR A 360 -2.83 -16.80 -4.14
N PRO A 361 -1.91 -16.97 -5.13
CA PRO A 361 -2.29 -17.26 -6.50
C PRO A 361 -3.24 -18.46 -6.56
N ARG A 362 -4.23 -18.39 -7.46
CA ARG A 362 -5.22 -19.46 -7.64
C ARG A 362 -4.68 -20.55 -8.54
N GLU A 363 -3.75 -21.33 -8.01
CA GLU A 363 -3.08 -22.45 -8.66
C GLU A 363 -2.72 -23.52 -7.62
N THR A 364 -2.58 -24.76 -8.06
CA THR A 364 -2.33 -25.92 -7.18
C THR A 364 -0.97 -25.87 -6.48
N THR A 365 -0.01 -25.12 -7.01
CA THR A 365 1.31 -24.89 -6.40
C THR A 365 1.27 -23.90 -5.25
N SER A 366 0.22 -23.08 -5.16
CA SER A 366 0.09 -22.01 -4.17
C SER A 366 -1.01 -22.28 -3.13
N LEU A 367 -1.98 -23.15 -3.43
CA LEU A 367 -3.05 -23.57 -2.53
C LEU A 367 -2.84 -25.03 -2.06
N GLY A 368 -3.43 -25.42 -0.92
CA GLY A 368 -3.23 -26.74 -0.36
C GLY A 368 -1.84 -26.92 0.26
N LEU A 369 -1.23 -28.09 0.05
CA LEU A 369 0.09 -28.44 0.60
C LEU A 369 1.21 -27.64 -0.07
N GLN A 370 1.96 -26.87 0.71
CA GLN A 370 3.02 -25.98 0.24
C GLN A 370 4.44 -26.44 0.61
N ALA A 371 4.62 -27.08 1.77
CA ALA A 371 5.92 -27.54 2.25
C ALA A 371 5.77 -28.61 3.35
N THR A 372 6.89 -29.24 3.73
CA THR A 372 6.96 -30.12 4.90
C THR A 372 8.21 -29.84 5.74
N HIS A 373 8.14 -30.03 7.05
CA HIS A 373 9.30 -29.89 7.95
C HIS A 373 9.19 -30.82 9.14
N GLY A 374 10.15 -31.74 9.31
CA GLY A 374 10.13 -32.74 10.39
C GLY A 374 8.88 -33.63 10.41
N GLY A 375 8.15 -33.69 9.28
CA GLY A 375 6.86 -34.34 9.11
C GLY A 375 5.63 -33.49 9.44
N ALA A 376 5.76 -32.22 9.84
CA ALA A 376 4.65 -31.28 9.77
C ALA A 376 4.39 -30.89 8.31
N ILE A 377 3.15 -30.53 7.99
CA ILE A 377 2.76 -30.06 6.66
C ILE A 377 2.39 -28.58 6.72
N LEU A 378 2.91 -27.78 5.80
CA LEU A 378 2.53 -26.38 5.61
C LEU A 378 1.37 -26.34 4.64
N VAL A 379 0.20 -25.90 5.09
CA VAL A 379 -0.99 -25.73 4.25
C VAL A 379 -1.40 -24.27 4.30
N GLU A 380 -1.30 -23.59 3.16
CA GLU A 380 -1.72 -22.19 2.99
C GLU A 380 -1.16 -21.24 4.06
N GLY A 381 0.12 -21.38 4.36
CA GLY A 381 0.89 -20.53 5.26
C GLY A 381 0.80 -20.89 6.74
N THR A 382 0.17 -22.01 7.11
CA THR A 382 0.06 -22.49 8.50
C THR A 382 0.49 -23.95 8.62
N TRP A 383 1.18 -24.28 9.73
CA TRP A 383 1.69 -25.62 9.99
C TRP A 383 0.64 -26.50 10.67
N TYR A 384 0.40 -27.68 10.08
CA TYR A 384 -0.55 -28.68 10.57
C TYR A 384 0.09 -30.03 10.80
N CYS A 385 -0.55 -30.83 11.65
CA CYS A 385 -0.23 -32.23 11.89
C CYS A 385 -0.25 -33.02 10.56
N PRO A 386 0.70 -33.96 10.33
CA PRO A 386 0.75 -34.77 9.11
C PRO A 386 -0.52 -35.58 8.85
N SER A 387 -1.28 -35.92 9.90
CA SER A 387 -2.50 -36.70 9.81
C SER A 387 -3.75 -35.86 9.52
N MET A 388 -3.58 -34.60 9.09
CA MET A 388 -4.72 -33.80 8.64
C MET A 388 -5.34 -34.45 7.39
N PRO A 389 -6.65 -34.78 7.37
CA PRO A 389 -7.29 -35.41 6.23
C PRO A 389 -7.12 -34.64 4.91
N GLN A 390 -7.03 -35.37 3.80
CA GLN A 390 -6.77 -34.79 2.47
C GLN A 390 -7.85 -33.78 2.04
N ASN A 391 -9.13 -34.05 2.35
CA ASN A 391 -10.22 -33.11 2.06
C ASN A 391 -10.06 -31.76 2.80
N LEU A 392 -9.40 -31.76 3.96
CA LEU A 392 -9.02 -30.52 4.63
C LEU A 392 -7.83 -29.89 3.91
N ILE A 393 -6.79 -30.63 3.54
CA ILE A 393 -5.65 -30.07 2.79
C ILE A 393 -6.13 -29.39 1.50
N ASP A 394 -7.00 -30.05 0.72
CA ASP A 394 -7.43 -29.60 -0.60
C ASP A 394 -8.64 -28.65 -0.60
N ALA A 395 -9.17 -28.27 0.57
CA ALA A 395 -10.40 -27.48 0.65
C ALA A 395 -10.38 -26.21 -0.23
N SER A 396 -9.28 -25.44 -0.25
CA SER A 396 -9.18 -24.25 -1.11
C SER A 396 -9.00 -24.59 -2.60
N ILE A 397 -8.38 -25.72 -2.93
CA ILE A 397 -8.28 -26.21 -4.31
C ILE A 397 -9.69 -26.55 -4.82
N ASN A 398 -10.43 -27.32 -4.02
CA ASN A 398 -11.80 -27.74 -4.31
C ASN A 398 -12.79 -26.57 -4.41
N TYR A 399 -12.54 -25.51 -3.64
CA TYR A 399 -13.38 -24.31 -3.68
C TYR A 399 -13.03 -23.36 -4.84
N PHE A 400 -11.75 -23.03 -5.04
CA PHE A 400 -11.34 -21.97 -5.97
C PHE A 400 -11.00 -22.46 -7.39
N LEU A 401 -10.53 -23.69 -7.55
CA LEU A 401 -9.94 -24.17 -8.81
C LEU A 401 -10.85 -25.15 -9.55
N LYS A 402 -11.70 -25.90 -8.84
CA LYS A 402 -12.62 -26.85 -9.47
C LYS A 402 -13.75 -26.12 -10.20
N ALA A 403 -14.04 -26.58 -11.41
CA ALA A 403 -15.06 -26.02 -12.27
C ALA A 403 -16.47 -26.37 -11.78
N GLU A 404 -17.46 -25.57 -12.20
CA GLU A 404 -18.86 -25.90 -11.94
C GLU A 404 -19.23 -27.25 -12.57
N GLY A 405 -19.83 -28.14 -11.78
CA GLY A 405 -20.15 -29.52 -12.19
C GLY A 405 -19.09 -30.58 -11.84
N ASP A 406 -17.89 -30.18 -11.38
CA ASP A 406 -16.91 -31.12 -10.84
C ASP A 406 -17.42 -31.73 -9.52
N PRO A 407 -17.39 -33.07 -9.35
CA PRO A 407 -17.91 -33.73 -8.15
C PRO A 407 -17.15 -33.38 -6.86
N ASP A 408 -15.90 -32.93 -6.97
CA ASP A 408 -15.10 -32.50 -5.82
C ASP A 408 -15.31 -31.02 -5.47
N ARG A 409 -16.02 -30.25 -6.32
CA ARG A 409 -16.25 -28.83 -6.07
C ARG A 409 -17.13 -28.64 -4.84
N ILE A 410 -16.65 -27.83 -3.91
CA ILE A 410 -17.37 -27.50 -2.67
C ILE A 410 -17.97 -26.10 -2.72
N ASP A 411 -19.07 -25.91 -2.00
CA ASP A 411 -19.69 -24.60 -1.80
C ASP A 411 -19.01 -23.80 -0.67
N THR A 412 -19.45 -22.55 -0.49
CA THR A 412 -18.87 -21.63 0.51
C THR A 412 -19.12 -22.10 1.94
N GLU A 413 -20.29 -22.68 2.24
CA GLU A 413 -20.62 -23.15 3.59
C GLU A 413 -19.77 -24.35 3.98
N THR A 414 -19.64 -25.32 3.07
CA THR A 414 -18.74 -26.47 3.21
C THR A 414 -17.30 -26.00 3.34
N TYR A 415 -16.85 -25.06 2.52
CA TYR A 415 -15.50 -24.51 2.60
C TYR A 415 -15.22 -23.88 3.98
N ASP A 416 -16.10 -23.02 4.48
CA ASP A 416 -15.96 -22.40 5.79
C ASP A 416 -15.96 -23.45 6.93
N ALA A 417 -16.79 -24.50 6.83
CA ALA A 417 -16.81 -25.60 7.79
C ALA A 417 -15.50 -26.40 7.80
N LEU A 418 -14.93 -26.69 6.62
CA LEU A 418 -13.64 -27.37 6.50
C LEU A 418 -12.50 -26.51 7.04
N LEU A 419 -12.50 -25.19 6.79
CA LEU A 419 -11.51 -24.27 7.38
C LEU A 419 -11.60 -24.23 8.92
N ALA A 420 -12.81 -24.22 9.47
CA ALA A 420 -13.02 -24.32 10.92
C ALA A 420 -12.49 -25.65 11.48
N GLN A 421 -12.65 -26.74 10.74
CA GLN A 421 -12.14 -28.06 11.12
C GLN A 421 -10.60 -28.15 11.05
N ARG A 422 -9.96 -27.53 10.06
CA ARG A 422 -8.49 -27.46 9.91
C ARG A 422 -7.79 -26.99 11.18
N ARG A 423 -8.35 -25.99 11.88
CA ARG A 423 -7.78 -25.43 13.13
C ARG A 423 -7.49 -26.46 14.20
N ARG A 424 -8.22 -27.58 14.23
CA ARG A 424 -8.01 -28.64 15.24
C ARG A 424 -6.68 -29.36 15.07
N TYR A 425 -6.14 -29.39 13.85
CA TYR A 425 -4.87 -30.00 13.48
C TYR A 425 -3.69 -29.02 13.51
N GLU A 426 -3.94 -27.73 13.76
CA GLU A 426 -2.93 -26.68 13.75
C GLU A 426 -1.90 -26.88 14.87
N PHE A 427 -0.62 -26.73 14.54
CA PHE A 427 0.44 -26.70 15.53
C PHE A 427 0.32 -25.47 16.43
N LYS A 428 0.60 -25.63 17.73
CA LYS A 428 0.48 -24.55 18.71
C LYS A 428 1.82 -23.90 18.96
N VAL A 429 1.85 -22.59 19.12
CA VAL A 429 3.06 -21.87 19.54
C VAL A 429 3.37 -22.24 20.99
N LYS A 430 4.51 -22.90 21.22
CA LYS A 430 5.05 -23.18 22.56
C LYS A 430 6.01 -22.08 23.00
N GLN A 431 6.80 -21.58 22.05
CA GLN A 431 7.74 -20.49 22.26
C GLN A 431 7.71 -19.59 21.04
N HIS A 432 7.57 -18.28 21.26
CA HIS A 432 7.66 -17.28 20.22
C HIS A 432 9.06 -17.29 19.57
N PRO A 433 9.19 -16.76 18.34
CA PRO A 433 10.49 -16.63 17.69
C PRO A 433 11.50 -15.92 18.60
N ASP A 434 12.73 -16.45 18.67
CA ASP A 434 13.87 -15.75 19.27
C ASP A 434 14.42 -14.68 18.32
N SER A 435 15.55 -14.05 18.69
CA SER A 435 16.21 -13.02 17.89
C SER A 435 16.63 -13.50 16.49
N ASP A 436 16.89 -14.79 16.34
CA ASP A 436 17.28 -15.41 15.08
C ASP A 436 16.08 -15.99 14.32
N GLY A 437 14.86 -15.77 14.83
CA GLY A 437 13.61 -16.19 14.20
C GLY A 437 13.23 -17.66 14.44
N PHE A 438 13.98 -18.40 15.26
CA PHE A 438 13.64 -19.78 15.57
C PHE A 438 12.46 -19.83 16.53
N ARG A 439 11.41 -20.58 16.16
CA ARG A 439 10.22 -20.76 16.99
C ARG A 439 10.01 -22.22 17.35
N ARG A 440 9.39 -22.48 18.50
CA ARG A 440 9.03 -23.85 18.90
C ARG A 440 7.53 -24.05 18.79
N LEU A 441 7.15 -25.01 17.96
CA LEU A 441 5.77 -25.41 17.79
C LEU A 441 5.52 -26.75 18.51
N GLN A 442 4.32 -26.91 19.04
CA GLN A 442 3.87 -28.06 19.81
C GLN A 442 2.72 -28.77 19.11
N CYS A 443 2.75 -30.10 19.15
CA CYS A 443 1.71 -30.95 18.57
C CYS A 443 0.33 -30.60 19.16
N PRO A 444 -0.75 -30.52 18.35
CA PRO A 444 -2.09 -30.19 18.82
C PRO A 444 -2.65 -31.14 19.87
N SER A 445 -2.07 -32.34 20.02
CA SER A 445 -2.45 -33.36 20.99
C SER A 445 -1.71 -33.30 22.32
N VAL A 446 -0.81 -32.33 22.53
CA VAL A 446 -0.03 -32.20 23.76
C VAL A 446 -0.48 -30.98 24.56
N GLY A 447 -0.47 -31.10 25.89
CA GLY A 447 -0.74 -30.00 26.82
C GLY A 447 -2.21 -29.87 27.24
N PRO A 448 -2.51 -28.96 28.19
CA PRO A 448 -3.86 -28.80 28.74
C PRO A 448 -4.87 -28.40 27.65
N TYR A 449 -4.49 -27.51 26.72
CA TYR A 449 -5.37 -27.02 25.66
C TYR A 449 -5.36 -27.88 24.40
N ALA A 450 -5.04 -29.18 24.48
CA ALA A 450 -5.01 -30.07 23.32
C ALA A 450 -6.35 -30.07 22.55
N THR A 451 -6.27 -29.92 21.22
CA THR A 451 -7.42 -29.83 20.29
C THR A 451 -7.69 -31.16 19.59
N ALA A 452 -6.72 -32.07 19.63
CA ALA A 452 -6.78 -33.36 18.99
C ALA A 452 -6.33 -34.48 19.93
N LYS A 453 -6.86 -35.69 19.77
CA LYS A 453 -6.44 -36.90 20.49
C LYS A 453 -5.61 -37.76 19.55
N CYS A 454 -4.40 -38.15 19.96
CA CYS A 454 -3.47 -38.95 19.15
C CYS A 454 -2.99 -40.16 19.95
N ASP A 455 -3.00 -41.34 19.34
CA ASP A 455 -2.61 -42.60 20.00
C ASP A 455 -1.10 -42.64 20.36
N TYR A 456 -0.28 -41.77 19.77
CA TYR A 456 1.15 -41.63 20.13
C TYR A 456 1.40 -40.74 21.36
N ARG A 457 0.36 -40.18 22.00
CA ARG A 457 0.50 -39.22 23.11
C ARG A 457 -0.35 -39.65 24.30
N GLU A 458 0.27 -39.66 25.48
CA GLU A 458 -0.47 -39.75 26.74
C GLU A 458 -1.30 -38.47 26.95
N MET A 459 -2.56 -38.64 27.35
CA MET A 459 -3.49 -37.53 27.52
C MET A 459 -3.41 -36.95 28.93
N VAL A 460 -3.40 -35.62 29.02
CA VAL A 460 -3.62 -34.93 30.30
C VAL A 460 -5.11 -35.05 30.68
N PRO A 461 -5.46 -35.57 31.87
CA PRO A 461 -6.84 -35.94 32.23
C PRO A 461 -7.85 -34.79 32.20
N LYS A 462 -7.41 -33.56 32.51
CA LYS A 462 -8.31 -32.42 32.78
C LYS A 462 -9.26 -32.02 31.65
N ASN A 463 -9.06 -32.45 30.39
CA ASN A 463 -9.79 -31.94 29.23
C ASN A 463 -10.21 -33.03 28.20
N ALA A 464 -10.48 -34.27 28.62
CA ALA A 464 -10.62 -35.45 27.74
C ALA A 464 -11.79 -35.47 26.72
N THR A 465 -12.79 -34.58 26.82
CA THR A 465 -14.03 -34.62 26.02
C THR A 465 -14.01 -33.71 24.77
N GLY A 466 -14.68 -34.11 23.68
CA GLY A 466 -14.96 -33.26 22.51
C GLY A 466 -13.82 -33.03 21.48
N ARG A 467 -12.68 -33.72 21.61
CA ARG A 467 -11.49 -33.54 20.73
C ARG A 467 -11.58 -34.34 19.42
N THR A 468 -10.94 -33.82 18.36
CA THR A 468 -10.80 -34.57 17.11
C THR A 468 -9.81 -35.72 17.26
N LYS A 469 -10.23 -36.95 16.93
CA LYS A 469 -9.35 -38.13 16.97
C LYS A 469 -8.47 -38.17 15.71
N ILE A 470 -7.16 -38.12 15.92
CA ILE A 470 -6.15 -38.39 14.89
C ILE A 470 -6.05 -39.91 14.76
N ARG A 471 -6.40 -40.47 13.59
CA ARG A 471 -6.39 -41.92 13.38
C ARG A 471 -4.97 -42.43 13.18
N LYS A 472 -4.69 -43.62 13.72
CA LYS A 472 -3.39 -44.29 13.62
C LYS A 472 -3.00 -44.67 12.18
N LEU A 473 -3.98 -44.89 11.31
CA LEU A 473 -3.79 -45.17 9.88
C LEU A 473 -3.18 -43.98 9.12
N ASP A 474 -3.35 -42.75 9.63
CA ASP A 474 -2.84 -41.52 9.02
C ASP A 474 -1.45 -41.14 9.58
N LEU A 475 -0.77 -42.06 10.27
CA LEU A 475 0.53 -41.83 10.91
C LEU A 475 1.63 -42.58 10.13
N ILE A 476 2.52 -41.81 9.50
CA ILE A 476 3.65 -42.31 8.69
C ILE A 476 4.61 -43.16 9.55
N VAL A 477 5.03 -44.31 9.02
CA VAL A 477 6.07 -45.20 9.60
C VAL A 477 7.32 -45.15 8.70
N PRO A 478 8.53 -44.85 9.21
CA PRO A 478 8.86 -44.56 10.60
C PRO A 478 8.25 -43.23 11.09
N LYS A 479 8.04 -43.16 12.41
CA LYS A 479 7.38 -42.03 13.07
C LYS A 479 8.11 -40.72 12.77
N PRO A 480 7.45 -39.70 12.19
CA PRO A 480 8.10 -38.44 11.89
C PRO A 480 8.50 -37.70 13.18
N ARG A 481 9.52 -36.84 13.08
CA ARG A 481 10.09 -36.11 14.23
C ARG A 481 9.03 -35.37 15.05
N VAL A 482 8.06 -34.72 14.40
CA VAL A 482 6.96 -34.00 15.05
C VAL A 482 5.99 -34.91 15.83
N CYS A 483 5.90 -36.18 15.46
CA CYS A 483 5.13 -37.17 16.21
C CYS A 483 5.96 -37.75 17.35
N SER A 484 7.29 -37.82 17.22
CA SER A 484 8.20 -38.35 18.24
C SER A 484 8.43 -37.37 19.39
N GLN A 485 8.57 -36.08 19.12
CA GLN A 485 8.92 -35.04 20.12
C GLN A 485 7.69 -34.22 20.51
N GLN A 486 7.54 -33.80 21.77
CA GLN A 486 6.39 -32.97 22.19
C GLN A 486 6.35 -31.60 21.48
N SER A 487 7.52 -31.05 21.19
CA SER A 487 7.69 -29.79 20.46
C SER A 487 8.89 -29.88 19.53
N VAL A 488 8.80 -29.22 18.38
CA VAL A 488 9.85 -29.17 17.36
C VAL A 488 10.21 -27.72 17.07
N THR A 489 11.48 -27.47 16.78
CA THR A 489 11.99 -26.16 16.39
C THR A 489 11.82 -25.96 14.88
N PHE A 490 11.28 -24.81 14.51
CA PHE A 490 11.06 -24.35 13.14
C PHE A 490 11.97 -23.14 12.92
N THR A 491 12.83 -23.21 11.91
CA THR A 491 13.71 -22.10 11.52
C THR A 491 12.89 -21.09 10.69
N PRO A 492 13.29 -19.82 10.58
CA PRO A 492 12.49 -18.82 9.84
C PRO A 492 12.34 -19.12 8.34
N GLU A 493 13.22 -19.93 7.76
CA GLU A 493 13.24 -20.33 6.35
C GLU A 493 12.19 -21.38 6.00
N VAL A 494 11.80 -22.25 6.95
CA VAL A 494 10.87 -23.36 6.66
C VAL A 494 9.48 -22.87 6.25
N ASP A 495 9.07 -21.71 6.75
CA ASP A 495 7.85 -21.02 6.37
C ASP A 495 7.87 -20.58 4.89
N GLY A 496 9.06 -20.48 4.30
CA GLY A 496 9.28 -20.06 2.93
C GLY A 496 8.66 -18.69 2.63
N LYS A 497 8.26 -18.51 1.37
CA LYS A 497 7.49 -17.35 0.90
C LYS A 497 6.00 -17.39 1.27
N PHE A 498 5.53 -18.51 1.82
CA PHE A 498 4.11 -18.72 2.11
C PHE A 498 3.74 -18.47 3.58
N GLY A 499 4.70 -18.39 4.51
CA GLY A 499 4.40 -18.14 5.92
C GLY A 499 3.51 -16.91 6.14
N GLN A 500 2.44 -17.08 6.92
CA GLN A 500 1.46 -16.03 7.18
C GLN A 500 1.05 -15.98 8.66
N ARG A 501 0.61 -14.81 9.13
CA ARG A 501 0.17 -14.62 10.53
C ARG A 501 -1.03 -15.49 10.92
N TYR A 502 -1.99 -15.59 9.99
CA TYR A 502 -3.28 -16.23 10.20
C TYR A 502 -3.48 -17.30 9.13
N PRO A 503 -4.20 -18.40 9.45
CA PRO A 503 -4.63 -19.36 8.45
C PRO A 503 -5.37 -18.64 7.32
N TYR A 504 -5.03 -18.97 6.07
CA TYR A 504 -5.63 -18.34 4.92
C TYR A 504 -7.16 -18.50 4.94
N GLN A 505 -7.87 -17.43 4.56
CA GLN A 505 -9.33 -17.36 4.59
C GLN A 505 -9.99 -17.51 5.97
N SER A 506 -9.22 -17.51 7.07
CA SER A 506 -9.81 -17.43 8.41
C SER A 506 -10.54 -16.10 8.64
N PRO A 507 -11.48 -15.99 9.59
CA PRO A 507 -12.11 -14.72 9.95
C PRO A 507 -11.12 -13.60 10.27
N GLU A 508 -10.03 -13.92 10.96
CA GLU A 508 -8.95 -12.98 11.30
C GLU A 508 -8.17 -12.55 10.04
N TRP A 509 -7.80 -13.50 9.17
CA TRP A 509 -7.20 -13.18 7.88
C TRP A 509 -8.11 -12.28 7.04
N ARG A 510 -9.40 -12.64 6.91
CA ARG A 510 -10.38 -11.86 6.14
C ARG A 510 -10.56 -10.46 6.71
N HIS A 511 -10.48 -10.29 8.03
CA HIS A 511 -10.57 -8.99 8.68
C HIS A 511 -9.41 -8.08 8.24
N TYR A 512 -8.16 -8.50 8.46
CA TYR A 512 -6.99 -7.68 8.13
C TYR A 512 -6.82 -7.48 6.62
N TYR A 513 -6.99 -8.54 5.83
CA TYR A 513 -6.85 -8.45 4.38
C TYR A 513 -7.91 -7.53 3.77
N SER A 514 -9.18 -7.64 4.20
CA SER A 514 -10.24 -6.73 3.73
C SER A 514 -10.00 -5.29 4.16
N LEU A 515 -9.52 -5.06 5.38
CA LEU A 515 -9.17 -3.74 5.88
C LEU A 515 -8.06 -3.09 5.04
N GLY A 516 -7.00 -3.84 4.74
CA GLY A 516 -5.91 -3.39 3.87
C GLY A 516 -6.38 -3.05 2.46
N ARG A 517 -7.11 -3.96 1.81
CA ARG A 517 -7.68 -3.73 0.47
C ARG A 517 -8.57 -2.50 0.40
N GLN A 518 -9.48 -2.33 1.36
CA GLN A 518 -10.34 -1.14 1.44
C GLN A 518 -9.55 0.15 1.69
N THR A 519 -8.43 0.06 2.41
CA THR A 519 -7.57 1.20 2.70
C THR A 519 -6.88 1.69 1.44
N ILE A 520 -6.21 0.78 0.72
CA ILE A 520 -5.56 1.09 -0.54
C ILE A 520 -6.53 1.57 -1.62
N GLU A 521 -7.67 0.90 -1.78
CA GLU A 521 -8.68 1.34 -2.75
C GLU A 521 -9.20 2.75 -2.44
N SER A 522 -9.33 3.09 -1.15
CA SER A 522 -9.71 4.44 -0.71
C SER A 522 -8.62 5.47 -1.00
N ILE A 523 -7.36 5.14 -0.74
CA ILE A 523 -6.21 6.02 -0.96
C ILE A 523 -6.01 6.26 -2.46
N ASN A 524 -5.92 5.21 -3.25
CA ASN A 524 -5.76 5.29 -4.71
C ASN A 524 -6.90 6.09 -5.35
N ARG A 525 -8.14 5.88 -4.92
CA ARG A 525 -9.28 6.68 -5.39
C ARG A 525 -9.15 8.15 -5.01
N SER A 526 -8.68 8.46 -3.80
CA SER A 526 -8.52 9.86 -3.35
C SER A 526 -7.37 10.57 -4.07
N ASN A 527 -6.24 9.89 -4.30
CA ASN A 527 -5.09 10.43 -5.03
C ASN A 527 -5.43 10.70 -6.51
N LYS A 528 -6.34 9.92 -7.11
CA LYS A 528 -6.74 10.05 -8.52
C LYS A 528 -8.01 10.91 -8.72
N ARG A 529 -8.46 11.64 -7.69
CA ARG A 529 -9.71 12.41 -7.76
C ARG A 529 -9.49 13.79 -8.41
N GLY A 530 -10.01 13.94 -9.63
CA GLY A 530 -9.82 15.10 -10.53
C GLY A 530 -9.98 16.51 -9.93
N TYR A 531 -10.94 16.73 -9.03
CA TYR A 531 -11.26 18.07 -8.53
C TYR A 531 -10.18 18.72 -7.60
N TYR A 532 -9.17 17.96 -7.18
CA TYR A 532 -8.24 18.43 -6.14
C TYR A 532 -6.81 18.56 -6.65
N ALA A 533 -6.15 17.43 -6.88
CA ALA A 533 -4.78 17.31 -7.37
C ALA A 533 -4.61 15.88 -7.90
N PRO A 534 -5.11 15.58 -9.12
CA PRO A 534 -5.17 14.22 -9.64
C PRO A 534 -3.80 13.68 -10.01
N LEU A 535 -3.29 12.72 -9.24
CA LEU A 535 -1.95 12.13 -9.42
C LEU A 535 -1.76 11.47 -10.81
N ASN A 536 -2.85 11.00 -11.41
CA ASN A 536 -2.87 10.37 -12.74
C ASN A 536 -2.98 11.35 -13.90
N ASP A 537 -3.08 12.65 -13.64
CA ASP A 537 -3.13 13.67 -14.68
C ASP A 537 -1.71 14.23 -14.93
N PRO A 538 -1.11 13.96 -16.10
CA PRO A 538 0.23 14.48 -16.41
C PRO A 538 0.27 16.00 -16.54
N ASP A 539 -0.84 16.69 -16.80
CA ASP A 539 -0.87 18.16 -16.98
C ASP A 539 -0.61 18.90 -15.66
N TRP A 540 -0.86 18.26 -14.53
CA TRP A 540 -0.50 18.78 -13.19
C TRP A 540 1.00 18.66 -12.89
N ARG A 541 1.73 17.91 -13.71
CA ARG A 541 3.13 17.56 -13.52
C ARG A 541 3.85 17.41 -14.88
N PRO A 542 3.80 18.44 -15.75
CA PRO A 542 4.24 18.38 -17.13
C PRO A 542 5.76 18.30 -17.27
N ARG A 543 6.52 18.66 -16.21
CA ARG A 543 7.96 18.53 -16.19
C ARG A 543 8.37 17.06 -16.09
N ARG A 544 9.23 16.64 -17.02
CA ARG A 544 9.79 15.29 -17.15
C ARG A 544 10.81 14.97 -16.05
N GLY A 545 11.10 13.69 -15.88
CA GLY A 545 12.20 13.21 -15.06
C GLY A 545 11.81 12.72 -13.67
N TRP A 546 12.64 11.83 -13.13
CA TRP A 546 12.38 11.11 -11.88
C TRP A 546 12.13 12.04 -10.70
N LEU A 547 13.04 12.98 -10.44
CA LEU A 547 12.91 13.87 -9.29
C LEU A 547 11.65 14.75 -9.38
N ASN A 548 11.30 15.22 -10.57
CA ASN A 548 10.08 16.02 -10.71
C ASN A 548 8.83 15.18 -10.45
N ALA A 549 8.80 13.96 -11.00
CA ALA A 549 7.72 13.01 -10.73
C ALA A 549 7.62 12.70 -9.23
N LEU A 550 8.74 12.57 -8.53
CA LEU A 550 8.80 12.37 -7.08
C LEU A 550 8.20 13.57 -6.33
N ILE A 551 8.73 14.77 -6.53
CA ILE A 551 8.36 15.95 -5.74
C ILE A 551 6.92 16.39 -6.03
N ALA A 552 6.55 16.51 -7.31
CA ALA A 552 5.20 16.90 -7.68
C ALA A 552 4.17 15.85 -7.22
N GLY A 553 4.43 14.56 -7.48
CA GLY A 553 3.54 13.49 -7.07
C GLY A 553 3.40 13.37 -5.54
N LEU A 554 4.50 13.51 -4.81
CA LEU A 554 4.50 13.49 -3.35
C LEU A 554 3.70 14.67 -2.77
N ALA A 555 3.85 15.88 -3.30
CA ALA A 555 3.07 17.04 -2.86
C ALA A 555 1.55 16.80 -3.02
N MET A 556 1.14 16.18 -4.13
CA MET A 556 -0.27 15.83 -4.40
C MET A 556 -0.77 14.71 -3.46
N ILE A 557 0.06 13.72 -3.13
CA ILE A 557 -0.24 12.69 -2.13
C ILE A 557 -0.40 13.34 -0.74
N ILE A 558 0.47 14.28 -0.37
CA ILE A 558 0.40 15.00 0.91
C ILE A 558 -0.87 15.84 1.02
N ALA A 559 -1.25 16.57 -0.02
CA ALA A 559 -2.52 17.30 -0.04
C ALA A 559 -3.72 16.35 0.13
N THR A 560 -3.61 15.11 -0.36
CA THR A 560 -4.61 14.05 -0.08
C THR A 560 -4.59 13.59 1.38
N ASN A 561 -3.42 13.46 1.99
CA ASN A 561 -3.27 13.14 3.41
C ASN A 561 -3.92 14.20 4.30
N VAL A 562 -3.62 15.48 4.07
CA VAL A 562 -4.19 16.60 4.83
C VAL A 562 -5.72 16.56 4.77
N ARG A 563 -6.30 16.39 3.59
CA ARG A 563 -7.76 16.23 3.43
C ARG A 563 -8.32 15.04 4.18
N LYS A 564 -7.62 13.90 4.20
CA LYS A 564 -8.06 12.72 4.94
C LYS A 564 -7.96 12.91 6.45
N ILE A 565 -6.95 13.62 6.95
CA ILE A 565 -6.81 13.99 8.36
C ILE A 565 -7.95 14.92 8.77
N ILE A 566 -8.24 15.97 8.00
CA ILE A 566 -9.37 16.88 8.25
C ILE A 566 -10.70 16.12 8.24
N ALA A 567 -10.93 15.27 7.24
CA ALA A 567 -12.14 14.45 7.16
C ALA A 567 -12.28 13.48 8.34
N TRP A 568 -11.17 12.92 8.81
CA TRP A 568 -11.13 12.07 9.99
C TRP A 568 -11.43 12.86 11.27
N ALA A 569 -10.86 14.07 11.45
CA ALA A 569 -11.16 14.92 12.59
C ALA A 569 -12.66 15.24 12.68
N TRP A 570 -13.28 15.56 11.54
CA TRP A 570 -14.73 15.72 11.46
C TRP A 570 -15.50 14.46 11.87
N ASP A 571 -15.03 13.29 11.46
CA ASP A 571 -15.65 12.02 11.87
C ASP A 571 -15.50 11.78 13.37
N GLN A 572 -14.38 12.15 13.99
CA GLN A 572 -14.19 12.07 15.45
C GLN A 572 -15.12 13.02 16.20
N MET A 573 -15.27 14.25 15.73
CA MET A 573 -16.19 15.23 16.32
C MET A 573 -17.65 14.76 16.20
N ASP A 574 -18.02 14.22 15.03
CA ASP A 574 -19.35 13.63 14.80
C ASP A 574 -19.59 12.47 15.79
N LEU A 575 -18.62 11.57 15.96
CA LEU A 575 -18.72 10.45 16.93
C LEU A 575 -18.83 10.94 18.38
N ALA A 576 -18.05 11.95 18.78
CA ALA A 576 -18.11 12.53 20.12
C ALA A 576 -19.48 13.16 20.42
N ASN A 577 -20.14 13.72 19.40
CA ASN A 577 -21.52 14.24 19.49
C ASN A 577 -22.61 13.15 19.34
N GLY A 578 -22.22 11.87 19.40
CA GLY A 578 -23.15 10.74 19.29
C GLY A 578 -23.76 10.56 17.90
N TYR A 579 -23.24 11.26 16.88
CA TYR A 579 -23.71 11.10 15.51
C TYR A 579 -23.29 9.73 14.98
N GLN A 580 -24.28 8.88 14.70
CA GLN A 580 -24.05 7.62 14.02
C GLN A 580 -24.29 7.82 12.52
N LYS A 581 -23.24 7.60 11.71
CA LYS A 581 -23.39 7.59 10.25
C LYS A 581 -24.48 6.58 9.87
N PRO A 582 -25.50 6.98 9.08
CA PRO A 582 -26.57 6.07 8.70
C PRO A 582 -25.95 4.88 7.95
N ARG A 583 -26.23 3.66 8.41
CA ARG A 583 -25.87 2.44 7.69
C ARG A 583 -26.48 2.54 6.30
N ARG A 584 -25.64 2.56 5.26
CA ARG A 584 -26.11 2.57 3.87
C ARG A 584 -27.02 1.36 3.70
N ARG A 585 -28.32 1.57 3.48
CA ARG A 585 -29.24 0.48 3.12
C ARG A 585 -28.64 -0.20 1.88
N LYS A 586 -28.49 -1.54 1.93
CA LYS A 586 -28.17 -2.32 0.74
C LYS A 586 -29.15 -1.90 -0.36
N ARG A 587 -28.64 -1.51 -1.53
CA ARG A 587 -29.53 -1.11 -2.62
C ARG A 587 -30.39 -2.31 -3.01
N ARG A 588 -31.67 -2.12 -3.35
CA ARG A 588 -32.59 -3.22 -3.75
C ARG A 588 -31.96 -4.15 -4.81
N ARG A 589 -31.18 -3.58 -5.73
CA ARG A 589 -30.45 -4.29 -6.79
C ARG A 589 -29.33 -5.22 -6.28
N GLU A 590 -28.75 -4.92 -5.13
CA GLU A 590 -27.74 -5.76 -4.45
C GLU A 590 -28.39 -6.89 -3.64
N LEU A 591 -29.66 -6.71 -3.23
CA LEU A 591 -30.47 -7.76 -2.58
C LEU A 591 -31.05 -8.76 -3.60
N SER A 592 -31.26 -8.31 -4.85
CA SER A 592 -31.77 -9.14 -5.95
C SER A 592 -30.68 -9.67 -6.90
N ALA A 593 -29.40 -9.40 -6.62
CA ALA A 593 -28.30 -9.95 -7.39
C ALA A 593 -28.28 -11.48 -7.22
N GLY A 594 -28.73 -12.20 -8.25
CA GLY A 594 -28.92 -13.65 -8.23
C GLY A 594 -30.38 -14.13 -8.37
N PHE A 595 -31.36 -13.22 -8.29
CA PHE A 595 -32.80 -13.55 -8.38
C PHE A 595 -33.46 -13.24 -9.74
N THR A 596 -32.73 -12.70 -10.71
CA THR A 596 -33.27 -12.52 -12.07
C THR A 596 -32.95 -13.75 -12.93
N LYS A 597 -33.71 -14.84 -12.75
CA LYS A 597 -34.02 -15.67 -13.92
C LYS A 597 -35.00 -14.85 -14.76
N PRO A 598 -34.73 -14.55 -16.05
CA PRO A 598 -35.78 -14.05 -16.90
C PRO A 598 -36.91 -15.08 -16.88
N ILE A 599 -38.11 -14.65 -16.48
CA ILE A 599 -39.32 -15.42 -16.76
C ILE A 599 -39.36 -15.51 -18.28
N ALA A 600 -39.32 -16.73 -18.82
CA ALA A 600 -39.50 -16.95 -20.24
C ALA A 600 -40.94 -16.58 -20.61
N LEU A 601 -41.18 -15.30 -20.88
CA LEU A 601 -42.37 -14.82 -21.59
C LEU A 601 -42.13 -14.93 -23.11
N GLY A 602 -41.60 -16.08 -23.54
CA GLY A 602 -41.63 -16.48 -24.94
C GLY A 602 -42.80 -17.44 -25.12
N PRO A 603 -43.56 -17.35 -26.23
CA PRO A 603 -44.54 -18.38 -26.55
C PRO A 603 -43.85 -19.76 -26.59
N PRO A 604 -44.54 -20.84 -26.18
CA PRO A 604 -43.97 -22.18 -26.26
C PRO A 604 -43.55 -22.48 -27.70
N PRO A 605 -42.41 -23.18 -27.92
CA PRO A 605 -42.01 -23.60 -29.24
C PRO A 605 -43.14 -24.48 -29.83
N LEU A 606 -43.53 -24.18 -31.07
CA LEU A 606 -44.43 -25.00 -31.84
C LEU A 606 -43.77 -26.36 -32.04
N ASP A 607 -44.48 -27.44 -31.69
CA ASP A 607 -44.08 -28.81 -31.98
C ASP A 607 -43.92 -28.99 -33.49
N GLU A 608 -42.69 -29.19 -33.95
CA GLU A 608 -42.43 -29.82 -35.24
C GLU A 608 -42.58 -31.33 -35.05
N ALA A 609 -43.80 -31.82 -35.25
CA ALA A 609 -44.09 -33.20 -35.56
C ALA A 609 -44.67 -33.26 -36.99
N ALA A 610 -43.78 -33.39 -37.97
CA ALA A 610 -43.97 -34.10 -39.25
C ALA A 610 -42.67 -34.05 -40.07
#